data_AF-A0A101F705-F1
#
_entry.id   AF-A0A101F705-F1
#
_cell.length_a   1.000
_cell.length_b   1.000
_cell.length_c   1.000
_cell.angle_alpha   90.00
_cell.angle_beta   90.00
_cell.angle_gamma   90.00
#
_symmetry.space_group_name_H-M   'P 1'
#
loop_
_entity.id
_entity.type
_entity.pdbx_description
1 polymer ?
#
loop_
_entity_poly.entity_id
_entity_poly.type
_entity_poly.pdbx_seq_one_letter_code
_entity_poly.pdbx_strand_id
1 'polypeptide(L)'
;MRPLSKGEQGVHLELLTFFQTNPHTRDTVEGLARRLHRPVEEVAAAVEVLMKAGFLEKSGSGSSLVYSLRRGGLIRTYFEER
;
A
#
# COMPACT_ATOMS: atom_id res chain seq x y z
N MET A 1 -21.57 2.15 9.66
CA MET A 1 -20.72 1.88 8.48
C MET A 1 -20.29 0.41 8.55
N ARG A 2 -20.79 -0.47 7.67
CA ARG A 2 -20.36 -1.88 7.62
C ARG A 2 -18.94 -1.91 7.00
N PRO A 3 -17.99 -2.69 7.54
CA PRO A 3 -16.75 -2.94 6.83
C PRO A 3 -17.07 -3.65 5.50
N LEU A 4 -16.51 -3.14 4.40
CA LEU A 4 -16.56 -3.81 3.10
C LEU A 4 -15.91 -5.20 3.24
N SER A 5 -16.56 -6.22 2.69
CA SER A 5 -16.03 -7.59 2.74
C SER A 5 -14.64 -7.64 2.10
N LYS A 6 -13.75 -8.52 2.58
CA LYS A 6 -12.38 -8.69 2.04
C LYS A 6 -12.33 -8.92 0.52
N GLY A 7 -13.44 -9.31 -0.12
CA GLY A 7 -13.52 -9.52 -1.57
C GLY A 7 -13.72 -8.25 -2.41
N GLU A 8 -14.09 -7.11 -1.80
CA GLU A 8 -14.61 -5.94 -2.52
C GLU A 8 -13.76 -4.66 -2.35
N GLN A 9 -12.73 -4.69 -1.51
CA GLN A 9 -11.81 -3.56 -1.37
C GLN A 9 -10.71 -3.63 -2.45
N GLY A 10 -10.46 -2.51 -3.13
CA GLY A 10 -9.35 -2.43 -4.08
C GLY A 10 -8.00 -2.59 -3.36
N VAL A 11 -7.05 -3.30 -3.95
CA VAL A 11 -5.73 -3.61 -3.34
C VAL A 11 -5.01 -2.37 -2.84
N HIS A 12 -5.21 -1.20 -3.46
CA HIS A 12 -4.68 0.08 -2.99
C HIS A 12 -5.21 0.51 -1.61
N LEU A 13 -6.49 0.27 -1.30
CA LEU A 13 -7.09 0.57 0.00
C LEU A 13 -6.56 -0.37 1.07
N GLU A 14 -6.41 -1.65 0.74
CA GLU A 14 -5.81 -2.65 1.63
C GLU A 14 -4.36 -2.28 1.95
N LEU A 15 -3.59 -1.86 0.94
CA LEU A 15 -2.22 -1.42 1.09
C LEU A 15 -2.09 -0.19 1.99
N LEU A 16 -2.93 0.83 1.75
CA LEU A 16 -2.96 2.04 2.59
C LEU A 16 -3.37 1.73 4.03
N THR A 17 -4.38 0.87 4.23
CA THR A 17 -4.82 0.44 5.57
C THR A 17 -3.72 -0.33 6.30
N PHE A 18 -3.03 -1.23 5.60
CA PHE A 18 -1.89 -1.96 6.14
C PHE A 18 -0.77 -1.01 6.58
N PHE A 19 -0.43 -0.04 5.75
CA PHE A 19 0.58 0.94 6.10
C PHE A 19 0.14 1.90 7.21
N GLN A 20 -1.14 2.30 7.27
CA GLN A 20 -1.69 3.11 8.38
C GLN A 20 -1.57 2.38 9.73
N THR A 21 -1.89 1.08 9.73
CA THR A 21 -1.79 0.23 10.92
C THR A 21 -0.35 -0.13 11.27
N ASN A 22 0.58 -0.01 10.32
CA ASN A 22 1.99 -0.32 10.47
C ASN A 22 2.89 0.78 9.85
N PRO A 23 2.89 2.01 10.39
CA PRO A 23 3.46 3.21 9.73
C PRO A 23 4.98 3.21 9.56
N HIS A 24 5.67 2.32 10.28
CA HIS A 24 7.12 2.14 10.18
C HIS A 24 7.52 0.98 9.26
N THR A 25 6.54 0.31 8.61
CA THR A 25 6.84 -0.78 7.70
C THR A 25 7.66 -0.31 6.52
N ARG A 26 8.71 -1.08 6.24
CA ARG A 26 9.49 -1.06 5.00
C ARG A 26 9.52 -2.50 4.52
N ASP A 27 8.91 -2.76 3.37
CA ASP A 27 8.78 -4.13 2.88
C ASP A 27 8.85 -4.18 1.35
N THR A 28 9.14 -5.37 0.81
CA THR A 28 9.17 -5.60 -0.64
C THR A 28 7.76 -5.86 -1.16
N VAL A 29 7.56 -5.85 -2.49
CA VAL A 29 6.26 -6.21 -3.08
C VAL A 29 5.85 -7.63 -2.68
N GLU A 30 6.78 -8.58 -2.66
CA GLU A 30 6.55 -9.97 -2.28
C GLU A 30 6.22 -10.11 -0.79
N GLY A 31 6.82 -9.28 0.07
CA GLY A 31 6.47 -9.21 1.48
C GLY A 31 5.06 -8.66 1.69
N LEU A 32 4.72 -7.56 1.02
CA LEU A 32 3.39 -6.96 1.06
C LEU A 32 2.31 -7.93 0.54
N ALA A 33 2.56 -8.61 -0.59
CA ALA A 33 1.66 -9.60 -1.16
C ALA A 33 1.34 -10.75 -0.17
N ARG A 34 2.37 -11.26 0.51
CA ARG A 34 2.19 -12.29 1.55
C ARG A 34 1.34 -11.81 2.73
N ARG A 35 1.55 -10.56 3.18
CA ARG A 35 0.82 -9.98 4.33
C ARG A 35 -0.63 -9.62 3.99
N LEU A 36 -0.87 -9.18 2.76
CA LEU A 36 -2.20 -8.82 2.27
C LEU A 36 -2.98 -10.03 1.74
N HIS A 37 -2.31 -11.19 1.59
CA HIS A 37 -2.88 -12.38 0.97
C HIS A 37 -3.41 -12.10 -0.45
N ARG A 38 -2.64 -11.34 -1.22
CA ARG A 38 -2.97 -10.92 -2.59
C ARG A 38 -1.91 -11.41 -3.59
N PRO A 39 -2.26 -11.58 -4.87
CA PRO A 39 -1.28 -11.83 -5.94
C PRO A 39 -0.23 -10.71 -6.00
N VAL A 40 1.03 -11.08 -6.28
CA VAL A 40 2.16 -10.14 -6.32
C VAL A 40 1.93 -9.08 -7.41
N GLU A 41 1.31 -9.46 -8.53
CA GLU A 41 1.02 -8.60 -9.67
C GLU A 41 0.00 -7.51 -9.31
N GLU A 42 -1.04 -7.87 -8.55
CA GLU A 42 -2.03 -6.89 -8.08
C GLU A 42 -1.41 -5.90 -7.08
N VAL A 43 -0.55 -6.41 -6.19
CA VAL A 43 0.17 -5.56 -5.23
C VAL A 43 1.17 -4.66 -5.93
N ALA A 44 1.90 -5.16 -6.92
CA ALA A 44 2.83 -4.36 -7.72
C ALA A 44 2.11 -3.20 -8.43
N ALA A 45 0.98 -3.49 -9.07
CA ALA A 45 0.16 -2.47 -9.73
C ALA A 45 -0.35 -1.42 -8.73
N ALA A 46 -0.84 -1.85 -7.56
CA ALA A 46 -1.33 -0.94 -6.53
C ALA A 46 -0.21 -0.07 -5.93
N VAL A 47 0.97 -0.64 -5.68
CA VAL A 47 2.15 0.10 -5.20
C VAL A 47 2.55 1.18 -6.19
N GLU A 48 2.61 0.87 -7.48
CA GLU A 48 2.94 1.84 -8.53
C GLU A 48 1.93 3.00 -8.59
N VAL A 49 0.62 2.70 -8.47
CA VAL A 49 -0.43 3.74 -8.39
C VAL A 49 -0.21 4.65 -7.18
N LEU A 50 0.03 4.07 -6.00
CA LEU A 50 0.21 4.83 -4.76
C LEU A 50 1.53 5.61 -4.72
N MET A 51 2.58 5.12 -5.39
CA MET A 51 3.82 5.85 -5.60
C MET A 51 3.61 7.08 -6.50
N LYS A 52 2.92 6.92 -7.63
CA LYS A 52 2.59 8.03 -8.53
C LYS A 52 1.71 9.09 -7.86
N ALA A 53 0.82 8.65 -6.99
CA ALA A 53 -0.01 9.54 -6.17
C ALA A 53 0.75 10.17 -4.98
N GLY A 54 2.00 9.77 -4.72
CA GLY A 54 2.86 10.37 -3.68
C GLY A 54 2.63 9.85 -2.26
N PHE A 55 1.85 8.78 -2.07
CA PHE A 55 1.62 8.16 -0.76
C PHE A 55 2.78 7.28 -0.31
N LEU A 56 3.42 6.59 -1.27
CA LEU A 56 4.54 5.69 -1.02
C LEU A 56 5.84 6.26 -1.57
N GLU A 57 6.92 5.92 -0.89
CA GLU A 57 8.29 6.10 -1.36
C GLU A 57 8.99 4.75 -1.45
N LYS A 58 9.97 4.65 -2.36
CA LYS A 58 10.84 3.48 -2.49
C LYS A 58 12.26 3.83 -2.06
N SER A 59 12.95 2.84 -1.49
CA SER A 59 14.37 2.92 -1.17
C SER A 59 15.07 1.59 -1.48
N GLY A 60 16.39 1.63 -1.61
CA GLY A 60 17.20 0.48 -2.00
C GLY A 60 17.55 0.45 -3.48
N SER A 61 18.22 -0.62 -3.91
CA SER A 61 18.65 -0.83 -5.30
C SER A 61 18.44 -2.29 -5.73
N GLY A 62 18.20 -2.49 -7.02
CA GLY A 62 18.04 -3.84 -7.60
C GLY A 62 16.95 -4.67 -6.92
N SER A 63 17.33 -5.86 -6.45
CA SER A 63 16.45 -6.84 -5.80
C SER A 63 16.05 -6.49 -4.36
N SER A 64 16.61 -5.43 -3.77
CA SER A 64 16.36 -5.05 -2.37
C SER A 64 15.46 -3.81 -2.27
N LEU A 65 14.54 -3.66 -3.21
CA LEU A 65 13.68 -2.49 -3.33
C LEU A 65 12.52 -2.61 -2.35
N VAL A 66 12.49 -1.69 -1.38
CA VAL A 66 11.48 -1.66 -0.31
C VAL A 66 10.62 -0.41 -0.39
N TYR A 67 9.36 -0.55 0.01
CA TYR A 67 8.34 0.49 -0.04
C TYR A 67 7.88 0.85 1.37
N SER A 68 7.68 2.15 1.60
CA SER A 68 7.17 2.69 2.86
C SER A 68 6.24 3.87 2.63
N LEU A 69 5.46 4.23 3.64
CA LEU A 69 4.74 5.50 3.64
C LEU A 69 5.72 6.66 3.53
N ARG A 70 5.42 7.57 2.61
CA ARG A 70 6.12 8.85 2.53
C ARG A 70 5.73 9.71 3.74
N ARG A 71 6.71 10.26 4.45
CA ARG A 71 6.44 11.20 5.57
C ARG A 71 5.59 12.37 5.08
N GLY A 72 4.47 12.62 5.75
CA GLY A 72 3.52 13.68 5.36
C GLY A 72 2.53 13.28 4.26
N GLY A 73 2.53 12.02 3.80
CA GLY A 73 1.46 11.49 2.94
C GLY A 73 0.15 11.52 3.69
N LEU A 74 -0.71 12.50 3.39
CA LEU A 74 -2.05 12.61 3.95
C LEU A 74 -2.91 11.46 3.43
N ILE A 75 -2.89 10.33 4.12
CA ILE A 75 -3.77 9.20 3.76
C ILE A 75 -5.25 9.59 3.96
N ARG A 76 -5.50 10.63 4.77
CA ARG A 76 -6.82 11.18 5.06
C ARG A 76 -7.59 11.58 3.78
N THR A 77 -6.92 12.15 2.77
CA THR A 77 -7.56 12.58 1.52
C THR A 77 -8.12 11.41 0.70
N TYR A 78 -7.51 10.22 0.77
CA TYR A 78 -7.98 9.05 0.03
C TYR A 78 -9.29 8.47 0.58
N PHE A 79 -9.57 8.70 1.86
CA PHE A 79 -10.79 8.24 2.52
C PHE A 79 -11.93 9.27 2.49
N GLU A 80 -11.65 10.53 2.13
CA GLU A 80 -12.60 11.64 2.17
C GLU A 80 -13.20 12.00 0.78
N GLU A 81 -12.61 11.58 -0.34
CA GLU A 81 -13.16 11.85 -1.69
C GLU A 81 -14.21 10.84 -2.18
N ARG A 82 -15.17 10.44 -1.33
CA ARG A 82 -16.34 9.67 -1.77
C ARG A 82 -17.66 10.35 -1.45
#